data_AF-A0A661HTN9-F1
#
_entry.id   AF-A0A661HTN9-F1
#
_cell.length_a   1.000
_cell.length_b   1.000
_cell.length_c   1.000
_cell.angle_alpha   90.00
_cell.angle_beta   90.00
_cell.angle_gamma   90.00
#
_symmetry.space_group_name_H-M   'P 1'
#
loop_
_entity.id
_entity.type
_entity.pdbx_description
1 polymer ?
#
loop_
_entity_poly.entity_id
_entity_poly.type
_entity_poly.pdbx_seq_one_letter_code
_entity_poly.pdbx_strand_id
1 'polypeptide(L)' 'QLGGACVGCGSAGNTLKYGVERQLRMDIHPEILVVNVPLGMENQIDSM' A
#
# COMPACT_ATOMS: atom_id res chain seq x y z
N GLN A 1 -5.30 3.64 3.22
CA GLN A 1 -4.55 4.25 2.10
C GLN A 1 -3.11 4.55 2.53
N LEU A 2 -2.12 4.44 1.63
CA LEU A 2 -0.73 4.84 1.91
C LEU A 2 -0.57 6.37 1.77
N GLY A 3 -0.36 7.07 2.87
CA GLY A 3 -0.16 8.52 2.89
C GLY A 3 1.32 8.89 2.78
N GLY A 4 1.72 9.48 1.65
CA GLY A 4 3.06 10.06 1.46
C GLY A 4 3.05 11.58 1.53
N ALA A 5 4.23 12.19 1.69
CA ALA A 5 4.38 13.65 1.73
C ALA A 5 3.90 14.36 0.44
N CYS A 6 3.98 13.68 -0.71
CA CYS A 6 3.44 14.16 -1.97
C CYS A 6 2.17 13.38 -2.34
N VAL A 7 1.02 13.94 -1.95
CA VAL A 7 -0.30 13.36 -2.22
C VAL A 7 -0.60 13.50 -3.72
N GLY A 8 -0.82 12.38 -4.40
CA GLY A 8 -1.10 12.33 -5.85
C GLY A 8 0.11 12.07 -6.75
N CYS A 9 1.32 11.95 -6.19
CA CYS A 9 2.49 11.53 -6.96
C CYS A 9 2.55 10.00 -7.04
N GLY A 10 2.36 9.45 -8.24
CA GLY A 10 2.35 8.00 -8.47
C GLY A 10 3.64 7.29 -8.04
N SER A 11 4.79 7.97 -8.08
CA SER A 11 6.06 7.41 -7.61
C SER A 11 6.10 7.25 -6.10
N ALA A 12 5.54 8.19 -5.33
CA ALA A 12 5.49 8.11 -3.87
C ALA A 12 4.63 6.93 -3.39
N GLY A 13 3.50 6.66 -4.06
CA GLY A 13 2.65 5.52 -3.76
C GLY A 13 3.36 4.17 -3.95
N ASN A 14 4.11 4.02 -5.05
CA ASN A 14 4.87 2.81 -5.33
C ASN A 14 6.03 2.61 -4.35
N THR A 15 6.82 3.64 -4.09
CA THR A 15 7.94 3.55 -3.14
C THR A 15 7.46 3.13 -1.75
N LEU A 16 6.37 3.74 -1.26
CA LEU A 16 5.79 3.38 0.05
C LEU A 16 5.22 1.96 0.04
N LYS A 17 4.51 1.56 -1.02
CA LYS A 17 3.97 0.20 -1.15
C LYS A 17 5.08 -0.84 -1.00
N TYR A 18 6.16 -0.72 -1.79
CA TYR A 18 7.26 -1.70 -1.76
C TYR A 18 8.03 -1.68 -0.44
N GLY A 19 8.26 -0.51 0.15
CA GLY A 19 8.95 -0.40 1.44
C GLY A 19 8.16 -1.06 2.57
N VAL A 20 6.86 -0.77 2.64
CA VAL A 20 5.97 -1.33 3.66
C VAL A 20 5.77 -2.84 3.46
N GLU A 21 5.52 -3.29 2.23
CA GLU A 21 5.36 -4.72 1.94
C GLU A 21 6.61 -5.52 2.31
N ARG A 22 7.80 -5.02 1.96
CA ARG A 22 9.07 -5.66 2.32
C ARG A 22 9.21 -5.80 3.84
N GLN A 23 8.89 -4.76 4.59
CA GLN A 23 9.03 -4.79 6.06
C GLN A 23 8.04 -5.78 6.70
N LEU A 24 6.78 -5.77 6.28
CA LEU A 24 5.77 -6.70 6.77
C LEU A 24 6.11 -8.17 6.46
N ARG A 25 6.73 -8.43 5.30
CA ARG A 25 7.16 -9.78 4.92
C ARG A 25 8.28 -10.33 5.81
N MET A 26 9.17 -9.47 6.28
CA MET A 26 10.25 -9.85 7.19
C MET A 26 9.76 -10.02 8.62
N ASP A 27 8.86 -9.14 9.08
CA ASP A 27 8.47 -9.08 10.49
C ASP A 27 7.30 -10.02 10.84
N ILE A 28 6.42 -10.33 9.88
CA ILE A 28 5.16 -11.03 10.14
C ILE A 28 5.07 -12.34 9.35
N HIS A 29 4.99 -12.28 8.02
CA HIS A 29 4.88 -13.46 7.17
C HIS A 29 5.31 -13.17 5.73
N PRO A 30 6.11 -14.04 5.08
CA PRO A 30 6.72 -13.76 3.78
C PRO A 30 5.73 -13.66 2.61
N GLU A 31 4.46 -14.04 2.81
CA GLU A 31 3.42 -14.01 1.78
C GLU A 31 2.45 -12.82 1.88
N ILE A 32 2.66 -11.91 2.84
CA ILE A 32 1.85 -10.70 2.96
C ILE A 32 2.03 -9.81 1.72
N LEU A 33 0.91 -9.30 1.23
CA LEU A 33 0.82 -8.36 0.12
C LEU A 33 0.24 -7.03 0.59
N VAL A 34 0.74 -5.93 0.04
CA VAL A 34 0.21 -4.58 0.29
C VAL A 34 -0.45 -4.07 -0.97
N VAL A 35 -1.73 -3.69 -0.87
CA VAL A 35 -2.48 -3.08 -1.96
C VAL A 35 -2.75 -1.62 -1.60
N ASN A 36 -2.42 -0.70 -2.50
CA ASN A 36 -2.74 0.71 -2.31
C ASN A 36 -4.14 0.99 -2.83
N VAL A 37 -5.07 1.26 -1.91
CA VAL A 37 -6.47 1.54 -2.24
C VAL A 37 -6.64 3.03 -2.61
N PRO A 38 -7.25 3.35 -3.77
CA PRO A 38 -7.58 4.73 -4.15
C PRO A 38 -8.48 5.41 -3.13
N LEU A 39 -8.41 6.75 -3.09
CA LEU A 39 -9.24 7.53 -2.19
C LEU A 39 -10.73 7.32 -2.52
N GLY A 40 -11.55 7.05 -1.51
CA GLY A 40 -12.99 6.81 -1.68
C GLY A 40 -13.35 5.37 -2.06
N MET A 41 -12.37 4.47 -2.20
CA MET A 41 -12.58 3.04 -2.46
C MET A 41 -12.23 2.16 -1.25
N GLU A 42 -12.06 2.74 -0.06
CA GLU A 42 -11.57 2.05 1.14
C GLU A 42 -12.49 0.91 1.59
N ASN A 43 -13.78 1.01 1.32
CA ASN A 43 -14.79 0.00 1.71
C ASN A 43 -15.07 -1.03 0.60
N GLN A 44 -14.35 -0.98 -0.54
CA GLN A 44 -14.60 -1.85 -1.70
C GLN A 44 -13.51 -2.91 -1.90
N ILE A 45 -12.70 -3.17 -0.87
CA ILE A 45 -11.53 -4.07 -0.95
C ILE A 45 -11.94 -5.48 -1.36
N ASP A 46 -13.09 -5.98 -0.90
CA ASP A 46 -13.60 -7.32 -1.25
C ASP A 46 -14.06 -7.44 -2.72
N SER A 47 -14.23 -6.31 -3.42
CA SER A 47 -14.69 -6.25 -4.82
C SER A 47 -13.58 -5.94 -5.82
N MET A 48 -12.31 -5.88 -5.36
CA MET A 48 -11.12 -5.61 -6.19
C MET A 48 -10.52 -6.87 -6.84
#